data_AF-A0A8H7URE9-F1
#
_entry.id   AF-A0A8H7URE9-F1
#
_cell.length_a   1.000
_cell.length_b   1.000
_cell.length_c   1.000
_cell.angle_alpha   90.00
_cell.angle_beta   90.00
_cell.angle_gamma   90.00
#
_symmetry.space_group_name_H-M   'P 1'
#
loop_
_entity.id
_entity.type
_entity.pdbx_description
1 polymer ?
#
loop_
_entity_poly.entity_id
_entity_poly.type
_entity_poly.pdbx_seq_one_letter_code
_entity_poly.pdbx_strand_id
1 'polypeptide(L)'
;MLFQTLCYVLVWSSLVSTIVVSTSPSTSEVKIQSYEYVAGKSFTGKIYVKNIDLTKVVSVIYSDTTGNWNNNANLVKAAFSESISDTNYEFLTFSSTAISSIKEFYIKYDVSGKTYYDNGSANYVVTTPPPTTTTSSSPTSTATETPPTSTSTAFPSGNFTISTWIKTQEGISRSAMICNINPSEAAKGFIAASLSTSGPEYYHSWTRGLALVSYVMANDYNTTLKGDATTVDLLKDYATYSINSQSTSTACNCLGKPKFNADGSSFTGSWGSILKQSGDDTYVTGTLKPGKSYLDYVVSTWSDGCFDVWEEANGVHFYTLMVMRKGLIQGANFATRNGDTTRASTYTNTANTLKTKIDTFWSGTYGVFKKPVMMSADNSGSLADGFYTPRSDKILATAVVVETIGRYPEDTYNGNRNGQGNPWYLATNAYAELYYRAIKEWTLAGQVTVSSISLPFFKKFDMAAAEGTVYKVGTAAFNTMTQNVALGADKFLSTVKNYALTNGSMSEQYERGSGKSTRARDLTWSHAALISAARAKAGAPFT
;
A
#
# COMPACT_ATOMS: atom_id res chain seq x y z
N MET A 1 -3.15 12.96 0.94
CA MET A 1 -2.15 11.88 0.97
C MET A 1 -1.35 11.84 -0.36
N LEU A 2 -0.85 12.99 -0.85
CA LEU A 2 -0.51 13.20 -2.27
C LEU A 2 0.95 13.66 -2.57
N PHE A 3 1.87 13.78 -1.59
CA PHE A 3 3.03 14.69 -1.74
C PHE A 3 4.44 14.11 -1.52
N GLN A 4 4.59 12.82 -1.21
CA GLN A 4 5.90 12.25 -0.89
C GLN A 4 6.78 12.00 -2.15
N THR A 5 6.20 11.97 -3.35
CA THR A 5 6.86 11.45 -4.56
C THR A 5 7.21 12.55 -5.56
N LEU A 6 8.39 13.20 -5.43
CA LEU A 6 9.17 13.80 -6.55
C LEU A 6 10.51 14.48 -6.17
N CYS A 7 11.10 14.19 -5.00
CA CYS A 7 12.46 14.64 -4.68
C CYS A 7 13.37 13.44 -4.40
N TYR A 8 14.10 12.97 -5.41
CA TYR A 8 15.46 12.37 -5.31
C TYR A 8 15.95 12.01 -6.72
N VAL A 9 16.54 12.98 -7.41
CA VAL A 9 17.48 12.73 -8.52
C VAL A 9 18.66 13.67 -8.32
N LEU A 10 19.81 13.13 -7.95
CA LEU A 10 21.12 13.53 -8.48
C LEU A 10 22.23 12.62 -7.94
N VAL A 11 23.11 12.20 -8.85
CA VAL A 11 24.38 11.48 -8.66
C VAL A 11 24.29 10.08 -8.00
N TRP A 12 24.47 9.03 -8.80
CA TRP A 12 25.71 8.23 -8.82
C TRP A 12 25.73 7.32 -10.04
N SER A 13 26.72 7.50 -10.91
CA SER A 13 26.93 6.69 -12.11
C SER A 13 27.71 5.42 -11.79
N SER A 14 27.20 4.27 -12.24
CA SER A 14 28.01 3.07 -12.49
C SER A 14 27.36 2.26 -13.59
N LEU A 15 28.18 1.64 -14.46
CA LEU A 15 27.69 1.01 -15.69
C LEU A 15 26.82 -0.21 -15.38
N VAL A 16 25.60 -0.22 -15.94
CA VAL A 16 24.71 -1.39 -15.99
C VAL A 16 24.45 -1.69 -17.45
N SER A 17 24.67 -2.96 -17.84
CA SER A 17 24.39 -3.43 -19.20
C SER A 17 23.10 -4.25 -19.18
N THR A 18 21.96 -3.59 -19.45
CA THR A 18 20.69 -4.29 -19.67
C THR A 18 20.69 -4.91 -21.07
N ILE A 19 20.81 -6.23 -21.15
CA ILE A 19 20.81 -6.93 -22.44
C ILE A 19 19.36 -7.38 -22.72
N VAL A 20 18.73 -6.72 -23.69
CA VAL A 20 17.43 -7.13 -24.23
C VAL A 20 17.68 -8.24 -25.25
N VAL A 21 17.10 -9.41 -25.00
CA VAL A 21 17.29 -10.58 -25.86
C VAL A 21 15.93 -10.94 -26.47
N SER A 22 15.75 -10.54 -27.74
CA SER A 22 14.62 -10.86 -28.61
C SER A 22 13.24 -10.24 -28.28
N THR A 23 12.45 -10.08 -29.34
CA THR A 23 11.02 -9.72 -29.32
C THR A 23 10.16 -10.97 -29.33
N SER A 24 9.07 -10.96 -28.54
CA SER A 24 7.92 -11.91 -28.47
C SER A 24 8.05 -13.30 -29.15
N PRO A 25 8.04 -14.42 -28.39
CA PRO A 25 8.15 -15.76 -28.95
C PRO A 25 6.82 -16.23 -29.55
N SER A 26 6.71 -16.22 -30.87
CA SER A 26 5.53 -16.75 -31.57
C SER A 26 5.45 -18.28 -31.61
N THR A 27 6.53 -19.01 -31.26
CA THR A 27 6.60 -20.47 -31.43
C THR A 27 7.23 -21.28 -30.29
N SER A 28 7.99 -20.68 -29.37
CA SER A 28 8.77 -21.42 -28.34
C SER A 28 8.08 -21.45 -26.98
N GLU A 29 8.05 -22.59 -26.30
CA GLU A 29 7.44 -22.76 -24.97
C GLU A 29 8.07 -21.90 -23.86
N VAL A 30 9.35 -21.56 -23.99
CA VAL A 30 10.07 -20.69 -23.06
C VAL A 30 11.09 -19.83 -23.82
N LYS A 31 11.28 -18.58 -23.42
CA LYS A 31 12.26 -17.66 -24.03
C LYS A 31 12.71 -16.57 -23.05
N ILE A 32 14.01 -16.33 -22.88
CA ILE A 32 14.48 -15.13 -22.17
C ILE A 32 14.03 -13.87 -22.92
N GLN A 33 13.58 -12.85 -22.19
CA GLN A 33 13.18 -11.54 -22.74
C GLN A 33 14.24 -10.47 -22.43
N SER A 34 14.72 -10.47 -21.19
CA SER A 34 15.80 -9.60 -20.74
C SER A 34 16.48 -10.21 -19.52
N TYR A 35 17.74 -9.87 -19.31
CA TYR A 35 18.45 -10.14 -18.06
C TYR A 35 19.42 -9.02 -17.71
N GLU A 36 19.75 -8.93 -16.43
CA GLU A 36 20.78 -8.07 -15.88
C GLU A 36 21.65 -8.89 -14.94
N TYR A 37 22.97 -8.78 -15.10
CA TYR A 37 23.93 -9.39 -14.19
C TYR A 37 24.92 -8.35 -13.69
N VAL A 38 25.05 -8.27 -12.37
CA VAL A 38 26.03 -7.43 -11.69
C VAL A 38 26.80 -8.33 -10.73
N ALA A 39 28.05 -8.66 -11.09
CA ALA A 39 28.89 -9.60 -10.35
C ALA A 39 28.98 -9.26 -8.85
N GLY A 40 28.72 -10.26 -8.01
CA GLY A 40 28.72 -10.11 -6.54
C GLY A 40 27.50 -9.38 -5.97
N LYS A 41 26.58 -8.88 -6.80
CA LYS A 41 25.37 -8.17 -6.35
C LYS A 41 24.09 -8.91 -6.72
N SER A 42 23.82 -9.07 -8.01
CA SER A 42 22.51 -9.51 -8.51
C SER A 42 22.57 -10.24 -9.84
N PHE A 43 21.69 -11.23 -10.00
CA PHE A 43 21.32 -11.79 -11.29
C PHE A 43 19.79 -11.79 -11.40
N THR A 44 19.25 -11.05 -12.35
CA THR A 44 17.81 -10.87 -12.53
C THR A 44 17.42 -10.99 -14.00
N GLY A 45 16.15 -11.24 -14.27
CA GLY A 45 15.63 -11.19 -15.63
C GLY A 45 14.18 -11.59 -15.75
N LYS A 46 13.67 -11.48 -16.98
CA LYS A 46 12.28 -11.70 -17.38
C LYS A 46 12.23 -12.71 -18.52
N ILE A 47 11.28 -13.63 -18.46
CA ILE A 47 11.17 -14.83 -19.30
C ILE A 47 9.73 -14.89 -19.82
N TYR A 48 9.56 -15.05 -21.13
CA TYR A 48 8.30 -15.49 -21.72
C TYR A 48 8.12 -17.00 -21.48
N VAL A 49 6.94 -17.40 -21.01
CA VAL A 49 6.59 -18.81 -20.77
C VAL A 49 5.20 -19.06 -21.32
N LYS A 50 5.03 -20.14 -22.08
CA LYS A 50 3.71 -20.58 -22.58
C LYS A 50 2.95 -21.22 -21.42
N ASN A 51 1.73 -20.79 -21.14
CA ASN A 51 0.97 -21.27 -19.99
C ASN A 51 0.32 -22.65 -20.28
N ILE A 52 1.10 -23.72 -20.15
CA ILE A 52 0.66 -25.10 -20.41
C ILE A 52 -0.11 -25.71 -19.20
N ASP A 53 0.35 -25.45 -17.97
CA ASP A 53 -0.23 -25.99 -16.72
C ASP A 53 0.15 -25.10 -15.52
N LEU A 54 -0.62 -25.17 -14.43
CA LEU A 54 -0.39 -24.41 -13.21
C LEU A 54 0.75 -24.98 -12.34
N THR A 55 1.08 -26.27 -12.48
CA THR A 55 2.11 -26.99 -11.70
C THR A 55 3.54 -26.80 -12.21
N LYS A 56 3.73 -25.90 -13.17
CA LYS A 56 4.99 -25.67 -13.87
C LYS A 56 6.13 -25.16 -12.98
N VAL A 57 7.36 -25.48 -13.38
CA VAL A 57 8.60 -24.97 -12.78
C VAL A 57 9.51 -24.41 -13.86
N VAL A 58 9.81 -23.11 -13.80
CA VAL A 58 10.85 -22.48 -14.63
C VAL A 58 12.07 -22.20 -13.76
N SER A 59 13.24 -22.61 -14.24
CA SER A 59 14.53 -22.40 -13.56
C SER A 59 15.57 -21.89 -14.55
N VAL A 60 16.29 -20.83 -14.18
CA VAL A 60 17.51 -20.41 -14.86
C VAL A 60 18.65 -21.23 -14.28
N ILE A 61 19.27 -22.08 -15.08
CA ILE A 61 20.44 -22.88 -14.69
C ILE A 61 21.68 -22.13 -15.20
N TYR A 62 22.73 -22.02 -14.38
CA TYR A 62 23.91 -21.23 -14.71
C TYR A 62 25.23 -21.93 -14.34
N SER A 63 26.30 -21.62 -15.06
CA SER A 63 27.65 -22.03 -14.69
C SER A 63 28.36 -20.94 -13.90
N ASP A 64 29.26 -21.33 -13.01
CA ASP A 64 30.25 -20.41 -12.46
C ASP A 64 31.29 -19.98 -13.52
N THR A 65 32.24 -19.14 -13.13
CA THR A 65 33.33 -18.62 -13.98
C THR A 65 34.29 -19.70 -14.49
N THR A 66 34.32 -20.88 -13.88
CA THR A 66 35.11 -22.04 -14.33
C THR A 66 34.36 -22.90 -15.36
N GLY A 67 33.06 -22.67 -15.55
CA GLY A 67 32.20 -23.52 -16.37
C GLY A 67 31.56 -24.68 -15.60
N ASN A 68 31.61 -24.68 -14.26
CA ASN A 68 30.97 -25.70 -13.44
C ASN A 68 29.50 -25.35 -13.17
N TRP A 69 28.61 -26.30 -13.47
CA TRP A 69 27.15 -26.20 -13.33
C TRP A 69 26.63 -26.87 -12.04
N ASN A 70 27.52 -27.50 -11.26
CA ASN A 70 27.20 -28.18 -10.00
C ASN A 70 26.03 -29.19 -10.13
N ASN A 71 26.08 -30.08 -11.14
CA ASN A 71 24.99 -31.01 -11.50
C ASN A 71 23.61 -30.32 -11.66
N ASN A 72 23.60 -29.10 -12.22
CA ASN A 72 22.44 -28.21 -12.36
C ASN A 72 21.83 -27.71 -11.04
N ALA A 73 22.52 -27.86 -9.90
CA ALA A 73 22.12 -27.26 -8.63
C ALA A 73 22.38 -25.75 -8.57
N ASN A 74 23.24 -25.23 -9.46
CA ASN A 74 23.39 -23.80 -9.71
C ASN A 74 22.16 -23.29 -10.49
N LEU A 75 21.07 -23.00 -9.77
CA LEU A 75 19.81 -22.56 -10.35
C LEU A 75 19.16 -21.39 -9.61
N VAL A 76 18.39 -20.59 -10.35
CA VAL A 76 17.47 -19.58 -9.82
C VAL A 76 16.07 -19.90 -10.36
N LYS A 77 15.11 -20.18 -9.47
CA LYS A 77 13.71 -20.40 -9.89
C LYS A 77 13.07 -19.08 -10.31
N ALA A 78 12.36 -19.08 -11.42
CA ALA A 78 11.55 -17.96 -11.87
C ALA A 78 10.12 -18.09 -11.31
N ALA A 79 9.48 -16.97 -11.04
CA ALA A 79 8.13 -16.87 -10.49
C ALA A 79 7.22 -16.03 -11.39
N PHE A 80 5.91 -16.34 -11.41
CA PHE A 80 4.94 -15.62 -12.23
C PHE A 80 4.95 -14.12 -11.92
N SER A 81 4.94 -13.30 -12.98
CA SER A 81 4.93 -11.85 -12.93
C SER A 81 3.59 -11.30 -13.40
N GLU A 82 3.20 -11.60 -14.64
CA GLU A 82 1.96 -11.11 -15.27
C GLU A 82 1.57 -12.00 -16.46
N SER A 83 0.29 -12.01 -16.83
CA SER A 83 -0.17 -12.65 -18.08
C SER A 83 0.01 -11.70 -19.26
N ILE A 84 0.25 -12.22 -20.45
CA ILE A 84 0.32 -11.41 -21.67
C ILE A 84 -1.04 -11.45 -22.36
N SER A 85 -1.75 -10.33 -22.32
CA SER A 85 -3.09 -10.17 -22.92
C SER A 85 -3.16 -10.72 -24.34
N ASP A 86 -4.30 -11.32 -24.67
CA ASP A 86 -4.61 -11.90 -25.99
C ASP A 86 -3.65 -13.01 -26.47
N THR A 87 -2.88 -13.61 -25.56
CA THR A 87 -2.01 -14.76 -25.83
C THR A 87 -2.17 -15.87 -24.78
N ASN A 88 -1.63 -17.04 -25.07
CA ASN A 88 -1.43 -18.10 -24.06
C ASN A 88 -0.05 -18.04 -23.39
N TYR A 89 0.58 -16.86 -23.35
CA TYR A 89 1.86 -16.63 -22.69
C TYR A 89 1.73 -15.79 -21.42
N GLU A 90 2.70 -15.98 -20.54
CA GLU A 90 2.88 -15.25 -19.30
C GLU A 90 4.36 -14.84 -19.18
N PHE A 91 4.62 -13.79 -18.41
CA PHE A 91 5.97 -13.47 -18.00
C PHE A 91 6.26 -14.07 -16.64
N LEU A 92 7.40 -14.75 -16.53
CA LEU A 92 8.04 -15.09 -15.26
C LEU A 92 9.27 -14.21 -15.07
N THR A 93 9.57 -13.86 -13.82
CA THR A 93 10.81 -13.17 -13.46
C THR A 93 11.64 -14.01 -12.50
N PHE A 94 12.97 -13.91 -12.61
CA PHE A 94 13.90 -14.51 -11.67
C PHE A 94 14.77 -13.41 -11.05
N SER A 95 15.19 -13.64 -9.81
CA SER A 95 16.08 -12.75 -9.08
C SER A 95 16.87 -13.53 -8.05
N SER A 96 18.17 -13.30 -8.00
CA SER A 96 19.06 -13.82 -6.97
C SER A 96 20.05 -12.74 -6.56
N THR A 97 20.29 -12.63 -5.25
CA THR A 97 21.28 -11.74 -4.65
C THR A 97 22.53 -12.54 -4.25
N ALA A 98 23.70 -11.89 -4.31
CA ALA A 98 25.00 -12.47 -3.96
C ALA A 98 25.52 -13.62 -4.86
N ILE A 99 25.12 -13.72 -6.13
CA ILE A 99 25.84 -14.57 -7.10
C ILE A 99 27.12 -13.87 -7.57
N SER A 100 28.27 -14.33 -7.08
CA SER A 100 29.58 -13.73 -7.35
C SER A 100 30.13 -13.99 -8.75
N SER A 101 29.72 -15.09 -9.39
CA SER A 101 30.34 -15.59 -10.63
C SER A 101 29.32 -16.30 -11.52
N ILE A 102 28.99 -15.72 -12.67
CA ILE A 102 28.26 -16.38 -13.77
C ILE A 102 29.07 -16.19 -15.06
N LYS A 103 29.29 -17.28 -15.80
CA LYS A 103 29.88 -17.26 -17.14
C LYS A 103 28.82 -17.39 -18.23
N GLU A 104 27.91 -18.35 -18.05
CA GLU A 104 26.87 -18.69 -19.02
C GLU A 104 25.64 -19.28 -18.33
N PHE A 105 24.46 -19.16 -18.96
CA PHE A 105 23.21 -19.71 -18.43
C PHE A 105 22.24 -20.17 -19.53
N TYR A 106 21.25 -20.98 -19.14
CA TYR A 106 20.09 -21.33 -19.96
C TYR A 106 18.83 -21.41 -19.10
N ILE A 107 17.66 -21.42 -19.72
CA ILE A 107 16.37 -21.60 -19.03
C ILE A 107 15.88 -23.03 -19.23
N LYS A 108 15.41 -23.65 -18.15
CA LYS A 108 14.67 -24.92 -18.12
C LYS A 108 13.23 -24.66 -17.72
N TYR A 109 12.28 -25.24 -18.45
CA TYR A 109 10.83 -25.16 -18.20
C TYR A 109 10.25 -26.58 -18.09
N ASP A 110 9.96 -27.02 -16.86
CA ASP A 110 9.33 -28.31 -16.58
C ASP A 110 7.81 -28.13 -16.39
N VAL A 111 7.00 -28.87 -17.15
CA VAL A 111 5.54 -28.78 -17.09
C VAL A 111 4.87 -30.07 -17.60
N SER A 112 3.86 -30.56 -16.88
CA SER A 112 3.05 -31.75 -17.24
C SER A 112 3.88 -32.98 -17.69
N GLY A 113 5.02 -33.22 -17.03
CA GLY A 113 5.94 -34.33 -17.34
C GLY A 113 6.85 -34.13 -18.56
N LYS A 114 6.85 -32.95 -19.17
CA LYS A 114 7.78 -32.55 -20.25
C LYS A 114 8.74 -31.45 -19.78
N THR A 115 9.89 -31.36 -20.44
CA THR A 115 10.88 -30.30 -20.23
C THR A 115 11.18 -29.58 -21.54
N TYR A 116 11.16 -28.26 -21.51
CA TYR A 116 11.56 -27.37 -22.60
C TYR A 116 12.76 -26.51 -22.17
N TYR A 117 13.51 -26.00 -23.14
CA TYR A 117 14.73 -25.23 -22.89
C TYR A 117 14.83 -23.99 -23.77
N ASP A 118 15.46 -22.94 -23.24
CA ASP A 118 15.97 -21.83 -24.05
C ASP A 118 17.44 -21.55 -23.71
N ASN A 119 18.31 -21.72 -24.71
CA ASN A 119 19.76 -21.65 -24.57
C ASN A 119 20.43 -20.79 -25.64
N GLY A 120 19.71 -19.93 -26.36
CA GLY A 120 20.35 -18.91 -27.22
C GLY A 120 21.33 -19.44 -28.29
N SER A 121 21.16 -20.69 -28.76
CA SER A 121 22.07 -21.48 -29.62
C SER A 121 23.28 -22.14 -28.95
N ALA A 122 23.92 -21.53 -27.95
CA ALA A 122 25.11 -22.10 -27.27
C ALA A 122 25.28 -21.58 -25.81
N ASN A 123 24.17 -21.53 -25.07
CA ASN A 123 23.97 -20.81 -23.81
C ASN A 123 24.10 -19.28 -23.92
N TYR A 124 23.52 -18.56 -22.97
CA TYR A 124 23.63 -17.11 -22.87
C TYR A 124 24.91 -16.75 -22.10
N VAL A 125 25.93 -16.27 -22.80
CA VAL A 125 27.20 -15.82 -22.21
C VAL A 125 27.01 -14.46 -21.51
N VAL A 126 27.58 -14.33 -20.32
CA VAL A 126 27.47 -13.13 -19.48
C VAL A 126 28.79 -12.38 -19.46
N THR A 127 28.83 -11.19 -20.04
CA THR A 127 30.04 -10.34 -20.11
C THR A 127 30.08 -9.31 -19.00
N THR A 128 31.18 -9.27 -18.23
CA THR A 128 31.47 -8.21 -17.25
C THR A 128 32.64 -7.33 -17.71
N PRO A 129 32.63 -6.00 -17.45
CA PRO A 129 33.79 -5.16 -17.69
C PRO A 129 34.96 -5.54 -16.75
N PRO A 130 36.23 -5.40 -17.17
CA PRO A 130 37.38 -5.80 -16.36
C PRO A 130 37.57 -4.89 -15.13
N PRO A 131 37.99 -5.45 -13.98
CA PRO A 131 38.09 -4.71 -12.72
C PRO A 131 39.35 -3.83 -12.64
N THR A 132 39.19 -2.57 -12.23
CA THR A 132 40.32 -1.70 -11.88
C THR A 132 40.91 -2.11 -10.53
N THR A 133 42.20 -2.44 -10.53
CA THR A 133 42.95 -2.84 -9.34
C THR A 133 43.38 -1.64 -8.50
N THR A 134 42.97 -1.57 -7.24
CA THR A 134 43.66 -0.81 -6.18
C THR A 134 44.14 -1.76 -5.09
N THR A 135 45.43 -1.70 -4.80
CA THR A 135 46.14 -2.61 -3.89
C THR A 135 45.79 -2.37 -2.43
N SER A 136 45.52 -3.46 -1.70
CA SER A 136 45.41 -3.48 -0.23
C SER A 136 46.72 -3.96 0.39
N SER A 137 47.20 -3.26 1.42
CA SER A 137 48.25 -3.75 2.33
C SER A 137 47.62 -4.38 3.56
N SER A 138 47.98 -5.63 3.85
CA SER A 138 47.56 -6.37 5.05
C SER A 138 48.16 -5.80 6.34
N PRO A 139 47.57 -6.11 7.51
CA PRO A 139 48.38 -6.93 8.42
C PRO A 139 47.67 -8.15 9.04
N THR A 140 48.54 -9.03 9.53
CA THR A 140 48.44 -10.38 10.08
C THR A 140 47.37 -10.68 11.14
N SER A 141 46.95 -11.95 11.17
CA SER A 141 45.99 -12.60 12.07
C SER A 141 46.38 -12.72 13.55
N THR A 142 45.38 -12.82 14.44
CA THR A 142 45.38 -13.81 15.55
C THR A 142 43.94 -14.14 16.02
N ALA A 143 43.74 -15.39 16.47
CA ALA A 143 42.68 -15.91 17.36
C ALA A 143 41.21 -16.01 16.89
N THR A 144 40.76 -17.26 16.92
CA THR A 144 39.40 -17.82 16.90
C THR A 144 38.42 -17.16 17.86
N GLU A 145 37.22 -16.79 17.38
CA GLU A 145 36.01 -16.74 18.19
C GLU A 145 34.77 -17.14 17.37
N THR A 146 33.74 -17.63 18.06
CA THR A 146 32.52 -18.28 17.53
C THR A 146 31.75 -17.40 16.52
N PRO A 147 31.19 -17.95 15.42
CA PRO A 147 30.47 -17.15 14.43
C PRO A 147 29.25 -16.45 15.06
N PRO A 148 29.09 -15.12 14.87
CA PRO A 148 27.96 -14.39 15.42
C PRO A 148 26.65 -14.79 14.73
N THR A 149 25.62 -15.02 15.53
CA THR A 149 24.25 -15.29 15.09
C THR A 149 23.80 -14.25 14.05
N SER A 150 23.30 -14.71 12.90
CA SER A 150 22.97 -13.84 11.76
C SER A 150 21.98 -12.73 12.15
N THR A 151 22.47 -11.50 12.27
CA THR A 151 21.67 -10.29 12.52
C THR A 151 20.88 -9.92 11.28
N SER A 152 19.77 -10.62 11.04
CA SER A 152 18.83 -10.26 9.97
C SER A 152 18.31 -8.84 10.21
N THR A 153 18.53 -7.97 9.22
CA THR A 153 17.95 -6.62 9.13
C THR A 153 16.68 -6.61 8.28
N ALA A 154 16.18 -7.78 7.86
CA ALA A 154 14.98 -7.91 7.04
C ALA A 154 13.73 -7.54 7.83
N PHE A 155 12.76 -6.93 7.15
CA PHE A 155 11.41 -6.69 7.67
C PHE A 155 10.77 -8.03 8.11
N PRO A 156 10.06 -8.09 9.26
CA PRO A 156 9.56 -9.35 9.80
C PRO A 156 8.61 -10.05 8.83
N SER A 157 8.84 -11.34 8.62
CA SER A 157 8.06 -12.16 7.66
C SER A 157 6.64 -12.47 8.15
N GLY A 158 6.40 -12.38 9.46
CA GLY A 158 5.15 -12.81 10.08
C GLY A 158 4.88 -14.30 9.85
N ASN A 159 3.64 -14.64 9.53
CA ASN A 159 3.16 -15.97 9.18
C ASN A 159 3.24 -16.20 7.65
N PHE A 160 3.96 -17.24 7.22
CA PHE A 160 4.17 -17.57 5.82
C PHE A 160 2.87 -17.87 5.04
N THR A 161 1.90 -18.55 5.65
CA THR A 161 0.61 -18.90 5.02
C THR A 161 -0.25 -17.66 4.78
N ILE A 162 -0.21 -16.68 5.69
CA ILE A 162 -0.86 -15.38 5.51
C ILE A 162 -0.13 -14.55 4.46
N SER A 163 1.21 -14.51 4.48
CA SER A 163 2.02 -13.83 3.45
C SER A 163 1.75 -14.36 2.03
N THR A 164 1.58 -15.68 1.88
CA THR A 164 1.24 -16.30 0.60
C THR A 164 -0.17 -15.94 0.14
N TRP A 165 -1.17 -16.07 1.04
CA TRP A 165 -2.56 -15.74 0.72
C TRP A 165 -2.75 -14.26 0.37
N ILE A 166 -2.19 -13.35 1.17
CA ILE A 166 -2.43 -11.91 0.97
C ILE A 166 -1.80 -11.40 -0.33
N LYS A 167 -0.67 -11.97 -0.78
CA LYS A 167 -0.09 -11.65 -2.08
C LYS A 167 -1.04 -12.00 -3.24
N THR A 168 -1.74 -13.13 -3.15
CA THR A 168 -2.78 -13.52 -4.12
C THR A 168 -4.02 -12.62 -3.98
N GLN A 169 -4.46 -12.36 -2.76
CA GLN A 169 -5.64 -11.55 -2.45
C GLN A 169 -5.46 -10.07 -2.81
N GLU A 170 -4.23 -9.53 -2.81
CA GLU A 170 -3.91 -8.18 -3.29
C GLU A 170 -4.26 -8.05 -4.78
N GLY A 171 -3.89 -9.04 -5.59
CA GLY A 171 -4.24 -9.09 -7.02
C GLY A 171 -5.75 -9.13 -7.24
N ILE A 172 -6.44 -10.06 -6.57
CA ILE A 172 -7.91 -10.18 -6.64
C ILE A 172 -8.59 -8.87 -6.22
N SER A 173 -8.10 -8.23 -5.15
CA SER A 173 -8.68 -7.00 -4.63
C SER A 173 -8.40 -5.80 -5.53
N ARG A 174 -7.26 -5.75 -6.21
CA ARG A 174 -6.97 -4.73 -7.23
C ARG A 174 -7.92 -4.89 -8.43
N SER A 175 -8.17 -6.11 -8.90
CA SER A 175 -9.18 -6.36 -9.94
C SER A 175 -10.59 -5.95 -9.50
N ALA A 176 -11.04 -6.38 -8.32
CA ALA A 176 -12.37 -6.02 -7.79
C ALA A 176 -12.53 -4.50 -7.57
N MET A 177 -11.48 -3.81 -7.11
CA MET A 177 -11.44 -2.36 -6.97
C MET A 177 -11.58 -1.66 -8.33
N ILE A 178 -10.86 -2.14 -9.36
CA ILE A 178 -10.91 -1.56 -10.73
C ILE A 178 -12.28 -1.80 -11.38
N CYS A 179 -12.94 -2.95 -11.15
CA CYS A 179 -14.30 -3.21 -11.65
C CYS A 179 -15.35 -2.20 -11.16
N ASN A 180 -15.08 -1.47 -10.08
CA ASN A 180 -15.97 -0.44 -9.53
C ASN A 180 -15.65 0.98 -10.07
N ILE A 181 -14.64 1.12 -10.92
CA ILE A 181 -14.22 2.38 -11.57
C ILE A 181 -14.76 2.40 -13.00
N ASN A 182 -15.35 3.53 -13.43
CA ASN A 182 -15.99 3.66 -14.75
C ASN A 182 -16.90 2.46 -15.12
N PRO A 183 -17.79 1.98 -14.22
CA PRO A 183 -18.74 0.92 -14.57
C PRO A 183 -19.64 1.36 -15.73
N SER A 184 -20.18 0.39 -16.47
CA SER A 184 -21.02 0.66 -17.63
C SER A 184 -22.15 1.65 -17.28
N GLU A 185 -22.43 2.57 -18.21
CA GLU A 185 -23.45 3.62 -18.09
C GLU A 185 -23.18 4.71 -17.03
N ALA A 186 -22.12 4.61 -16.22
CA ALA A 186 -21.71 5.69 -15.33
C ALA A 186 -20.84 6.76 -16.05
N ALA A 187 -20.84 7.97 -15.50
CA ALA A 187 -19.98 9.05 -15.96
C ALA A 187 -18.49 8.71 -15.77
N LYS A 188 -17.63 9.12 -16.71
CA LYS A 188 -16.17 8.95 -16.57
C LYS A 188 -15.65 9.62 -15.30
N GLY A 189 -14.82 8.90 -14.56
CA GLY A 189 -14.30 9.24 -13.24
C GLY A 189 -15.21 8.88 -12.07
N PHE A 190 -16.40 8.30 -12.32
CA PHE A 190 -17.23 7.71 -11.28
C PHE A 190 -16.57 6.45 -10.71
N ILE A 191 -16.52 6.35 -9.38
CA ILE A 191 -16.10 5.15 -8.66
C ILE A 191 -17.20 4.77 -7.70
N ALA A 192 -17.88 3.65 -7.96
CA ALA A 192 -18.93 3.14 -7.07
C ALA A 192 -18.33 2.82 -5.69
N ALA A 193 -19.08 3.02 -4.61
CA ALA A 193 -18.73 2.41 -3.33
C ALA A 193 -18.92 0.88 -3.36
N SER A 194 -19.93 0.42 -4.12
CA SER A 194 -20.19 -0.97 -4.49
C SER A 194 -21.15 -0.99 -5.69
N LEU A 195 -21.14 -2.05 -6.49
CA LEU A 195 -22.15 -2.27 -7.54
C LEU A 195 -23.52 -2.75 -7.01
N SER A 196 -23.69 -2.86 -5.68
CA SER A 196 -24.98 -3.16 -5.04
C SER A 196 -26.00 -2.04 -5.27
N THR A 197 -27.03 -2.31 -6.07
CA THR A 197 -28.17 -1.41 -6.32
C THR A 197 -29.33 -1.61 -5.34
N SER A 198 -29.30 -2.64 -4.49
CA SER A 198 -30.29 -2.87 -3.44
C SER A 198 -29.73 -3.74 -2.32
N GLY A 199 -30.31 -3.61 -1.12
CA GLY A 199 -30.04 -4.49 0.03
C GLY A 199 -28.63 -4.47 0.66
N PRO A 200 -27.86 -3.36 0.68
CA PRO A 200 -28.27 -1.97 0.52
C PRO A 200 -27.93 -1.34 -0.85
N GLU A 201 -28.55 -0.20 -1.16
CA GLU A 201 -28.26 0.60 -2.36
C GLU A 201 -26.99 1.46 -2.16
N TYR A 202 -25.87 0.98 -2.71
CA TYR A 202 -24.53 1.57 -2.58
C TYR A 202 -23.89 1.95 -3.93
N TYR A 203 -24.67 1.89 -5.03
CA TYR A 203 -24.26 2.35 -6.36
C TYR A 203 -24.26 3.89 -6.48
N HIS A 204 -23.50 4.53 -5.61
CA HIS A 204 -23.21 5.97 -5.60
C HIS A 204 -21.69 6.15 -5.48
N SER A 205 -21.19 7.28 -5.96
CA SER A 205 -19.77 7.62 -5.84
C SER A 205 -19.55 8.51 -4.63
N TRP A 206 -18.92 7.97 -3.60
CA TRP A 206 -18.57 8.76 -2.41
C TRP A 206 -17.21 9.45 -2.60
N THR A 207 -17.15 10.78 -2.40
CA THR A 207 -15.93 11.61 -2.41
C THR A 207 -14.82 11.06 -1.51
N ARG A 208 -15.19 10.43 -0.38
CA ARG A 208 -14.26 9.70 0.52
C ARG A 208 -13.71 8.42 -0.13
N GLY A 209 -14.57 7.60 -0.74
CA GLY A 209 -14.18 6.36 -1.41
C GLY A 209 -13.28 6.64 -2.62
N LEU A 210 -13.71 7.59 -3.46
CA LEU A 210 -12.95 8.18 -4.56
C LEU A 210 -11.51 8.56 -4.15
N ALA A 211 -11.35 9.30 -3.05
CA ALA A 211 -10.05 9.76 -2.55
C ALA A 211 -9.09 8.61 -2.20
N LEU A 212 -9.62 7.53 -1.62
CA LEU A 212 -8.85 6.39 -1.13
C LEU A 212 -8.47 5.44 -2.27
N VAL A 213 -9.39 5.19 -3.21
CA VAL A 213 -9.11 4.39 -4.41
C VAL A 213 -8.08 5.08 -5.30
N SER A 214 -8.23 6.38 -5.51
CA SER A 214 -7.27 7.18 -6.29
C SER A 214 -5.90 7.27 -5.61
N TYR A 215 -5.83 7.12 -4.28
CA TYR A 215 -4.56 6.99 -3.59
C TYR A 215 -3.87 5.64 -3.85
N VAL A 216 -4.62 4.52 -3.89
CA VAL A 216 -4.08 3.22 -4.33
C VAL A 216 -3.55 3.31 -5.75
N MET A 217 -4.35 3.81 -6.69
CA MET A 217 -3.96 3.97 -8.10
C MET A 217 -2.71 4.87 -8.26
N ALA A 218 -2.65 6.00 -7.55
CA ALA A 218 -1.48 6.88 -7.59
C ALA A 218 -0.23 6.22 -7.00
N ASN A 219 -0.36 5.38 -5.97
CA ASN A 219 0.77 4.59 -5.48
C ASN A 219 1.21 3.54 -6.51
N ASP A 220 0.27 2.77 -7.07
CA ASP A 220 0.57 1.73 -8.04
C ASP A 220 1.28 2.33 -9.27
N TYR A 221 0.79 3.44 -9.82
CA TYR A 221 1.46 4.23 -10.86
C TYR A 221 2.88 4.66 -10.46
N ASN A 222 3.07 5.18 -9.25
CA ASN A 222 4.37 5.66 -8.80
C ASN A 222 5.39 4.54 -8.50
N THR A 223 4.96 3.28 -8.37
CA THR A 223 5.81 2.18 -7.88
C THR A 223 5.95 0.99 -8.82
N THR A 224 4.87 0.56 -9.47
CA THR A 224 4.82 -0.69 -10.26
C THR A 224 4.29 -0.47 -11.68
N LEU A 225 3.44 0.52 -11.89
CA LEU A 225 2.79 0.86 -13.17
C LEU A 225 3.31 2.20 -13.73
N LYS A 226 4.60 2.50 -13.52
CA LYS A 226 5.17 3.80 -13.91
C LYS A 226 5.19 3.96 -15.43
N GLY A 227 4.44 4.94 -15.92
CA GLY A 227 4.25 5.18 -17.36
C GLY A 227 3.09 4.39 -17.97
N ASP A 228 2.32 3.64 -17.18
CA ASP A 228 1.11 2.97 -17.65
C ASP A 228 0.03 4.00 -18.03
N ALA A 229 -0.32 4.05 -19.31
CA ALA A 229 -1.27 5.03 -19.84
C ALA A 229 -2.67 4.84 -19.25
N THR A 230 -3.12 3.59 -19.07
CA THR A 230 -4.46 3.29 -18.54
C THR A 230 -4.62 3.82 -17.11
N THR A 231 -3.64 3.60 -16.22
CA THR A 231 -3.69 4.12 -14.85
C THR A 231 -3.63 5.66 -14.81
N VAL A 232 -2.87 6.30 -15.71
CA VAL A 232 -2.86 7.77 -15.85
C VAL A 232 -4.21 8.30 -16.31
N ASP A 233 -4.83 7.67 -17.30
CA ASP A 233 -6.11 8.10 -17.83
C ASP A 233 -7.24 7.88 -16.82
N LEU A 234 -7.24 6.80 -16.04
CA LEU A 234 -8.15 6.62 -14.91
C LEU A 234 -7.99 7.71 -13.83
N LEU A 235 -6.74 8.10 -13.53
CA LEU A 235 -6.46 9.22 -12.60
C LEU A 235 -6.91 10.57 -13.17
N LYS A 236 -6.83 10.79 -14.49
CA LYS A 236 -7.34 11.98 -15.21
C LYS A 236 -8.87 12.03 -15.29
N ASP A 237 -9.52 10.89 -15.53
CA ASP A 237 -10.98 10.74 -15.50
C ASP A 237 -11.51 11.10 -14.11
N TYR A 238 -10.98 10.47 -13.06
CA TYR A 238 -11.29 10.76 -11.66
C TYR A 238 -11.09 12.24 -11.31
N ALA A 239 -9.95 12.81 -11.72
CA ALA A 239 -9.62 14.21 -11.52
C ALA A 239 -10.65 15.15 -12.16
N THR A 240 -11.05 14.87 -13.40
CA THR A 240 -12.03 15.65 -14.16
C THR A 240 -13.42 15.55 -13.53
N TYR A 241 -13.86 14.34 -13.17
CA TYR A 241 -15.11 14.12 -12.43
C TYR A 241 -15.15 14.91 -11.12
N SER A 242 -14.07 14.87 -10.36
CA SER A 242 -13.92 15.59 -9.07
C SER A 242 -13.92 17.11 -9.22
N ILE A 243 -13.58 17.65 -10.39
CA ILE A 243 -13.66 19.08 -10.69
C ILE A 243 -15.09 19.43 -11.10
N ASN A 244 -15.68 18.66 -12.00
CA ASN A 244 -17.06 18.84 -12.43
C ASN A 244 -18.03 18.80 -11.23
N SER A 245 -17.83 17.88 -10.29
CA SER A 245 -18.64 17.74 -9.06
C SER A 245 -18.58 18.96 -8.12
N GLN A 246 -17.57 19.83 -8.22
CA GLN A 246 -17.48 21.11 -7.48
C GLN A 246 -18.36 22.21 -8.11
N SER A 247 -18.67 22.07 -9.39
CA SER A 247 -19.48 23.01 -10.17
C SER A 247 -20.95 22.59 -10.27
N THR A 248 -21.25 21.30 -10.06
CA THR A 248 -22.61 20.79 -9.93
C THR A 248 -23.35 21.53 -8.81
N SER A 249 -24.55 22.06 -9.09
CA SER A 249 -25.38 22.69 -8.07
C SER A 249 -25.79 21.67 -7.01
N THR A 250 -25.64 22.03 -5.73
CA THR A 250 -25.93 21.17 -4.59
C THR A 250 -26.93 21.85 -3.66
N ALA A 251 -27.73 21.07 -2.92
CA ALA A 251 -28.72 21.62 -1.99
C ALA A 251 -28.14 22.56 -0.90
N CYS A 252 -26.83 22.50 -0.64
CA CYS A 252 -26.11 23.39 0.28
C CYS A 252 -25.29 24.48 -0.42
N ASN A 253 -25.20 24.47 -1.77
CA ASN A 253 -24.21 25.22 -2.56
C ASN A 253 -22.76 25.11 -2.04
N CYS A 254 -22.44 23.98 -1.40
CA CYS A 254 -21.20 23.77 -0.66
C CYS A 254 -20.33 22.71 -1.33
N LEU A 255 -19.01 22.85 -1.21
CA LEU A 255 -18.03 21.81 -1.58
C LEU A 255 -18.04 20.63 -0.61
N GLY A 256 -18.96 20.63 0.35
CA GLY A 256 -19.28 19.50 1.19
C GLY A 256 -20.47 18.71 0.64
N LYS A 257 -20.36 18.07 -0.52
CA LYS A 257 -21.28 16.98 -0.95
C LYS A 257 -20.49 15.68 -1.19
N PRO A 258 -20.70 14.63 -0.38
CA PRO A 258 -19.89 13.43 -0.31
C PRO A 258 -20.33 12.32 -1.18
N LYS A 259 -21.54 12.36 -1.75
CA LYS A 259 -21.94 11.38 -2.74
C LYS A 259 -22.70 12.00 -3.89
N PHE A 260 -22.47 11.42 -5.06
CA PHE A 260 -23.05 11.79 -6.34
C PHE A 260 -23.63 10.54 -7.00
N ASN A 261 -24.65 10.75 -7.83
CA ASN A 261 -25.29 9.70 -8.60
C ASN A 261 -24.36 9.20 -9.73
N ALA A 262 -24.70 8.07 -10.36
CA ALA A 262 -23.90 7.46 -11.45
C ALA A 262 -23.69 8.38 -12.67
N ASP A 263 -24.64 9.28 -12.93
CA ASP A 263 -24.59 10.29 -14.00
C ASP A 263 -23.74 11.55 -13.63
N GLY A 264 -23.21 11.62 -12.41
CA GLY A 264 -22.50 12.80 -11.89
C GLY A 264 -23.40 13.90 -11.32
N SER A 265 -24.72 13.72 -11.29
CA SER A 265 -25.65 14.67 -10.68
C SER A 265 -25.54 14.69 -9.15
N SER A 266 -25.88 15.82 -8.53
CA SER A 266 -25.90 15.97 -7.08
C SER A 266 -26.98 15.08 -6.47
N PHE A 267 -26.59 14.12 -5.63
CA PHE A 267 -27.53 13.41 -4.77
C PHE A 267 -28.28 14.44 -3.89
N THR A 268 -29.62 14.45 -3.93
CA THR A 268 -30.41 15.53 -3.32
C THR A 268 -30.60 15.39 -1.81
N GLY A 269 -30.41 14.20 -1.23
CA GLY A 269 -30.39 14.00 0.23
C GLY A 269 -29.18 14.63 0.95
N SER A 270 -29.37 15.07 2.19
CA SER A 270 -28.40 15.80 3.05
C SER A 270 -27.08 15.04 3.26
N TRP A 271 -25.86 15.60 3.01
CA TRP A 271 -24.54 14.93 3.26
C TRP A 271 -23.24 15.85 3.04
N GLY A 272 -22.00 15.64 3.64
CA GLY A 272 -20.72 16.52 3.60
C GLY A 272 -19.26 15.98 3.15
N SER A 273 -18.29 16.73 2.51
CA SER A 273 -17.02 16.24 1.74
C SER A 273 -15.75 17.15 1.39
N ILE A 274 -14.68 16.67 0.62
CA ILE A 274 -13.37 17.30 0.12
C ILE A 274 -12.57 16.55 -1.03
N LEU A 275 -11.74 17.16 -1.97
CA LEU A 275 -10.70 16.50 -2.88
C LEU A 275 -9.45 17.30 -3.48
N LYS A 276 -8.52 16.68 -4.30
CA LYS A 276 -7.21 17.22 -4.89
C LYS A 276 -6.60 16.38 -6.08
N GLN A 277 -5.50 16.79 -6.79
CA GLN A 277 -5.03 16.21 -8.10
C GLN A 277 -3.48 16.14 -8.45
N SER A 278 -3.13 15.90 -9.74
CA SER A 278 -1.89 15.32 -10.33
C SER A 278 -1.02 16.29 -11.19
N GLY A 279 -0.04 15.78 -11.98
CA GLY A 279 1.05 16.56 -12.60
C GLY A 279 1.26 16.38 -14.11
N ASP A 280 0.51 17.13 -14.91
CA ASP A 280 0.71 17.41 -16.34
C ASP A 280 0.62 18.94 -16.44
N ASP A 281 1.69 19.65 -16.81
CA ASP A 281 1.75 21.12 -16.63
C ASP A 281 0.64 21.88 -17.39
N THR A 282 0.16 21.33 -18.50
CA THR A 282 -0.95 21.92 -19.28
C THR A 282 -2.29 21.68 -18.57
N TYR A 283 -2.50 20.48 -18.05
CA TYR A 283 -3.68 20.11 -17.26
C TYR A 283 -3.68 20.77 -15.86
N VAL A 284 -2.50 20.99 -15.27
CA VAL A 284 -2.29 21.71 -14.00
C VAL A 284 -2.64 23.18 -14.15
N THR A 285 -2.13 23.84 -15.19
CA THR A 285 -2.38 25.27 -15.42
C THR A 285 -3.78 25.54 -16.00
N GLY A 286 -4.27 24.69 -16.90
CA GLY A 286 -5.55 24.86 -17.59
C GLY A 286 -6.77 24.27 -16.89
N THR A 287 -6.63 23.18 -16.14
CA THR A 287 -7.77 22.47 -15.51
C THR A 287 -7.75 22.49 -13.99
N LEU A 288 -6.58 22.39 -13.34
CA LEU A 288 -6.52 22.43 -11.87
C LEU A 288 -6.59 23.82 -11.29
N LYS A 289 -5.69 24.71 -11.73
CA LYS A 289 -5.53 26.06 -11.18
C LYS A 289 -6.84 26.88 -11.16
N PRO A 290 -7.78 26.71 -12.13
CA PRO A 290 -9.07 27.42 -12.09
C PRO A 290 -10.15 26.80 -11.18
N GLY A 291 -9.98 25.57 -10.68
CA GLY A 291 -10.99 24.89 -9.85
C GLY A 291 -11.19 25.55 -8.48
N LYS A 292 -12.39 25.40 -7.88
CA LYS A 292 -12.63 25.91 -6.52
C LYS A 292 -11.83 25.05 -5.53
N SER A 293 -10.77 25.62 -4.95
CA SER A 293 -9.90 24.87 -4.04
C SER A 293 -10.65 24.33 -2.82
N TYR A 294 -10.79 23.00 -2.75
CA TYR A 294 -11.24 22.31 -1.53
C TYR A 294 -10.36 22.63 -0.31
N LEU A 295 -9.11 23.03 -0.50
CA LEU A 295 -8.24 23.46 0.59
C LEU A 295 -8.58 24.86 1.09
N ASP A 296 -9.02 25.77 0.21
CA ASP A 296 -9.56 27.07 0.62
C ASP A 296 -10.88 26.86 1.42
N TYR A 297 -11.71 25.89 1.01
CA TYR A 297 -12.89 25.46 1.77
C TYR A 297 -12.54 24.85 3.14
N VAL A 298 -11.51 24.00 3.23
CA VAL A 298 -11.02 23.50 4.53
C VAL A 298 -10.52 24.65 5.40
N VAL A 299 -9.81 25.63 4.84
CA VAL A 299 -9.35 26.81 5.59
C VAL A 299 -10.52 27.57 6.22
N SER A 300 -11.65 27.70 5.52
CA SER A 300 -12.82 28.43 6.03
C SER A 300 -13.79 27.61 6.90
N THR A 301 -13.72 26.26 6.90
CA THR A 301 -14.75 25.40 7.55
C THR A 301 -14.23 24.32 8.49
N TRP A 302 -12.91 24.14 8.68
CA TRP A 302 -12.36 23.06 9.52
C TRP A 302 -12.85 23.06 10.98
N SER A 303 -13.29 24.22 11.48
CA SER A 303 -13.83 24.42 12.83
C SER A 303 -15.28 23.98 12.99
N ASP A 304 -16.00 23.78 11.88
CA ASP A 304 -17.45 23.68 11.86
C ASP A 304 -17.91 22.25 12.21
N GLY A 305 -19.12 22.15 12.76
CA GLY A 305 -19.77 20.87 13.02
C GLY A 305 -20.14 20.15 11.72
N CYS A 306 -19.53 19.00 11.48
CA CYS A 306 -19.81 18.14 10.32
C CYS A 306 -20.16 16.72 10.78
N PHE A 307 -20.74 15.92 9.89
CA PHE A 307 -20.88 14.50 10.17
C PHE A 307 -19.54 13.77 10.13
N ASP A 308 -19.41 12.73 10.94
CA ASP A 308 -18.23 11.89 11.01
C ASP A 308 -18.08 10.96 9.80
N VAL A 309 -17.01 10.17 9.78
CA VAL A 309 -16.68 9.26 8.67
C VAL A 309 -17.74 8.20 8.42
N TRP A 310 -18.49 7.81 9.46
CA TRP A 310 -19.51 6.77 9.41
C TRP A 310 -20.92 7.26 9.15
N GLU A 311 -21.08 8.56 9.01
CA GLU A 311 -22.30 9.19 8.52
C GLU A 311 -23.41 9.30 9.58
N GLU A 312 -23.05 9.63 10.84
CA GLU A 312 -23.94 9.42 12.01
C GLU A 312 -23.88 10.54 13.05
N ALA A 313 -22.69 11.01 13.41
CA ALA A 313 -22.50 11.97 14.49
C ALA A 313 -22.09 13.34 13.96
N ASN A 314 -22.91 14.38 14.19
CA ASN A 314 -22.49 15.76 13.94
C ASN A 314 -21.53 16.25 15.05
N GLY A 315 -20.43 16.88 14.68
CA GLY A 315 -19.45 17.47 15.59
C GLY A 315 -18.13 17.79 14.90
N VAL A 316 -17.07 17.95 15.71
CA VAL A 316 -15.69 18.03 15.22
C VAL A 316 -15.00 16.71 15.55
N HIS A 317 -14.37 16.07 14.57
CA HIS A 317 -13.91 14.69 14.67
C HIS A 317 -12.40 14.55 14.44
N PHE A 318 -11.75 13.70 15.23
CA PHE A 318 -10.30 13.45 15.16
C PHE A 318 -9.86 13.03 13.75
N TYR A 319 -10.54 12.05 13.13
CA TYR A 319 -10.26 11.61 11.76
C TYR A 319 -10.34 12.76 10.75
N THR A 320 -11.46 13.50 10.75
CA THR A 320 -11.72 14.59 9.80
C THR A 320 -10.62 15.64 9.88
N LEU A 321 -10.21 16.03 11.10
CA LEU A 321 -9.11 16.97 11.28
C LEU A 321 -7.75 16.40 10.87
N MET A 322 -7.46 15.11 11.12
CA MET A 322 -6.22 14.47 10.67
C MET A 322 -6.11 14.48 9.13
N VAL A 323 -7.17 14.12 8.40
CA VAL A 323 -7.14 14.16 6.93
C VAL A 323 -7.14 15.58 6.37
N MET A 324 -7.82 16.54 7.01
CA MET A 324 -7.75 17.96 6.67
C MET A 324 -6.33 18.53 6.86
N ARG A 325 -5.70 18.30 8.02
CA ARG A 325 -4.31 18.69 8.32
C ARG A 325 -3.36 18.13 7.26
N LYS A 326 -3.49 16.84 6.94
CA LYS A 326 -2.71 16.18 5.90
C LYS A 326 -2.96 16.80 4.53
N GLY A 327 -4.20 17.13 4.18
CA GLY A 327 -4.55 17.83 2.94
C GLY A 327 -3.89 19.22 2.82
N LEU A 328 -3.87 19.99 3.92
CA LEU A 328 -3.33 21.35 4.03
C LEU A 328 -1.81 21.43 3.99
N ILE A 329 -1.07 20.62 4.75
CA ILE A 329 0.42 20.59 4.71
C ILE A 329 0.89 20.27 3.28
N GLN A 330 0.22 19.29 2.69
CA GLN A 330 0.39 18.91 1.32
C GLN A 330 -0.09 20.00 0.35
N GLY A 331 -1.05 20.82 0.75
CA GLY A 331 -1.49 22.03 0.06
C GLY A 331 -0.37 23.03 -0.03
N ALA A 332 0.29 23.30 1.09
CA ALA A 332 1.41 24.23 1.14
C ALA A 332 2.55 23.78 0.23
N ASN A 333 2.93 22.50 0.30
CA ASN A 333 3.97 21.94 -0.58
C ASN A 333 3.62 22.05 -2.08
N PHE A 334 2.32 22.02 -2.44
CA PHE A 334 1.89 22.29 -3.82
C PHE A 334 2.04 23.76 -4.19
N ALA A 335 1.47 24.63 -3.36
CA ALA A 335 1.39 26.06 -3.59
C ALA A 335 2.79 26.68 -3.69
N THR A 336 3.72 26.30 -2.80
CA THR A 336 5.14 26.70 -2.86
C THR A 336 5.80 26.32 -4.18
N ARG A 337 5.64 25.07 -4.66
CA ARG A 337 6.24 24.62 -5.93
C ARG A 337 5.68 25.32 -7.16
N ASN A 338 4.47 25.88 -7.06
CA ASN A 338 3.78 26.59 -8.14
C ASN A 338 3.80 28.12 -7.95
N GLY A 339 4.61 28.64 -7.03
CA GLY A 339 4.78 30.09 -6.79
C GLY A 339 3.66 30.78 -6.00
N ASP A 340 2.62 30.06 -5.54
CA ASP A 340 1.54 30.61 -4.70
C ASP A 340 1.98 30.60 -3.22
N THR A 341 2.90 31.49 -2.87
CA THR A 341 3.45 31.62 -1.52
C THR A 341 2.41 32.07 -0.49
N THR A 342 1.37 32.80 -0.93
CA THR A 342 0.24 33.22 -0.09
C THR A 342 -0.57 32.01 0.37
N ARG A 343 -1.08 31.16 -0.55
CA ARG A 343 -1.77 29.93 -0.15
C ARG A 343 -0.86 28.99 0.61
N ALA A 344 0.43 28.91 0.26
CA ALA A 344 1.37 28.07 1.00
C ALA A 344 1.47 28.45 2.48
N SER A 345 1.55 29.75 2.76
CA SER A 345 1.59 30.29 4.12
C SER A 345 0.26 30.05 4.84
N THR A 346 -0.87 30.34 4.21
CA THR A 346 -2.22 30.12 4.77
C THR A 346 -2.43 28.66 5.14
N TYR A 347 -2.19 27.72 4.21
CA TYR A 347 -2.39 26.29 4.45
C TYR A 347 -1.46 25.75 5.55
N THR A 348 -0.22 26.22 5.63
CA THR A 348 0.73 25.85 6.70
C THR A 348 0.22 26.34 8.06
N ASN A 349 -0.21 27.59 8.15
CA ASN A 349 -0.72 28.19 9.39
C ASN A 349 -1.98 27.47 9.87
N THR A 350 -2.95 27.23 8.98
CA THR A 350 -4.16 26.48 9.32
C THR A 350 -3.83 25.05 9.76
N ALA A 351 -2.91 24.34 9.09
CA ALA A 351 -2.49 23.00 9.50
C ALA A 351 -1.86 22.95 10.90
N ASN A 352 -1.14 24.00 11.30
CA ASN A 352 -0.61 24.14 12.65
C ASN A 352 -1.73 24.36 13.68
N THR A 353 -2.75 25.17 13.36
CA THR A 353 -3.94 25.32 14.20
C THR A 353 -4.71 24.00 14.35
N LEU A 354 -4.87 23.23 13.27
CA LEU A 354 -5.48 21.90 13.33
C LEU A 354 -4.67 20.95 14.21
N LYS A 355 -3.33 20.98 14.15
CA LYS A 355 -2.46 20.17 15.03
C LYS A 355 -2.83 20.38 16.50
N THR A 356 -2.89 21.63 16.95
CA THR A 356 -3.28 22.00 18.32
C THR A 356 -4.71 21.55 18.65
N LYS A 357 -5.65 21.64 17.71
CA LYS A 357 -7.02 21.14 17.92
C LYS A 357 -7.07 19.62 18.06
N ILE A 358 -6.33 18.89 17.22
CA ILE A 358 -6.27 17.41 17.23
C ILE A 358 -5.70 16.91 18.57
N ASP A 359 -4.73 17.61 19.16
CA ASP A 359 -4.20 17.28 20.49
C ASP A 359 -5.27 17.28 21.60
N THR A 360 -6.33 18.10 21.48
CA THR A 360 -7.43 18.16 22.47
C THR A 360 -8.31 16.89 22.51
N PHE A 361 -8.20 16.00 21.54
CA PHE A 361 -8.93 14.72 21.53
C PHE A 361 -8.30 13.67 22.44
N TRP A 362 -7.02 13.79 22.81
CA TRP A 362 -6.38 12.84 23.71
C TRP A 362 -6.97 12.93 25.12
N SER A 363 -7.36 11.78 25.70
CA SER A 363 -7.68 11.68 27.12
C SER A 363 -6.54 10.97 27.86
N GLY A 364 -5.80 11.73 28.67
CA GLY A 364 -4.81 11.15 29.59
C GLY A 364 -5.44 10.23 30.64
N THR A 365 -6.68 10.49 31.05
CA THR A 365 -7.44 9.68 32.02
C THR A 365 -7.75 8.27 31.51
N TYR A 366 -8.06 8.14 30.21
CA TYR A 366 -8.48 6.87 29.61
C TYR A 366 -7.41 6.24 28.70
N GLY A 367 -6.25 6.89 28.52
CA GLY A 367 -5.17 6.39 27.65
C GLY A 367 -5.56 6.27 26.17
N VAL A 368 -6.54 7.04 25.71
CA VAL A 368 -7.19 6.88 24.40
C VAL A 368 -7.61 8.23 23.82
N PHE A 369 -7.67 8.34 22.49
CA PHE A 369 -8.38 9.45 21.85
C PHE A 369 -9.90 9.34 22.07
N LYS A 370 -10.56 10.45 22.41
CA LYS A 370 -12.02 10.53 22.55
C LYS A 370 -12.69 10.29 21.20
N LYS A 371 -13.67 9.37 21.17
CA LYS A 371 -14.29 8.87 19.93
C LYS A 371 -13.21 8.45 18.90
N PRO A 372 -12.43 7.40 19.18
CA PRO A 372 -11.34 6.92 18.32
C PRO A 372 -11.95 6.11 17.17
N VAL A 373 -12.67 6.82 16.31
CA VAL A 373 -13.50 6.25 15.26
C VAL A 373 -12.59 5.81 14.11
N MET A 374 -12.23 4.51 14.16
CA MET A 374 -11.48 3.73 13.17
C MET A 374 -9.99 4.09 12.98
N MET A 375 -9.08 3.12 13.20
CA MET A 375 -7.64 3.30 13.00
C MET A 375 -7.15 3.36 11.53
N SER A 376 -8.05 3.16 10.55
CA SER A 376 -7.75 3.59 9.17
C SER A 376 -7.59 5.12 9.08
N ALA A 377 -8.08 5.86 10.09
CA ALA A 377 -7.84 7.29 10.28
C ALA A 377 -6.37 7.63 10.41
N ASP A 378 -5.63 6.89 11.24
CA ASP A 378 -4.22 7.15 11.51
C ASP A 378 -3.38 6.75 10.30
N ASN A 379 -3.72 5.63 9.67
CA ASN A 379 -3.09 5.22 8.41
C ASN A 379 -3.31 6.27 7.31
N SER A 380 -4.55 6.70 7.08
CA SER A 380 -4.91 7.62 5.99
C SER A 380 -4.55 9.08 6.30
N GLY A 381 -4.49 9.46 7.57
CA GLY A 381 -4.30 10.83 8.07
C GLY A 381 -2.88 11.19 8.51
N SER A 382 -2.01 10.22 8.79
CA SER A 382 -0.62 10.48 9.22
C SER A 382 0.31 10.95 8.10
N LEU A 383 1.34 11.72 8.45
CA LEU A 383 2.46 12.07 7.56
C LEU A 383 3.77 11.55 8.16
N ALA A 384 4.85 11.49 7.38
CA ALA A 384 6.19 11.18 7.91
C ALA A 384 6.80 12.32 8.77
N ASP A 385 5.97 13.07 9.51
CA ASP A 385 6.33 14.19 10.39
C ASP A 385 6.30 13.83 11.89
N GLY A 386 5.94 12.58 12.22
CA GLY A 386 5.85 12.07 13.59
C GLY A 386 4.60 12.52 14.37
N PHE A 387 3.71 13.32 13.79
CA PHE A 387 2.47 13.73 14.45
C PHE A 387 1.39 12.66 14.26
N TYR A 388 1.15 11.88 15.32
CA TYR A 388 0.15 10.81 15.36
C TYR A 388 0.27 9.84 14.17
N THR A 389 1.51 9.42 13.92
CA THR A 389 1.81 8.33 12.99
C THR A 389 1.56 6.97 13.63
N PRO A 390 1.46 5.88 12.84
CA PRO A 390 1.37 4.51 13.34
C PRO A 390 2.31 4.12 14.49
N ARG A 391 3.52 4.71 14.61
CA ARG A 391 4.43 4.43 15.74
C ARG A 391 4.19 5.26 17.01
N SER A 392 3.32 6.26 16.97
CA SER A 392 3.13 7.22 18.07
C SER A 392 2.50 6.54 19.29
N ASP A 393 3.05 6.79 20.48
CA ASP A 393 2.58 6.14 21.71
C ASP A 393 1.08 6.24 21.94
N LYS A 394 0.48 7.42 21.71
CA LYS A 394 -0.97 7.64 21.85
C LYS A 394 -1.82 6.82 20.86
N ILE A 395 -1.27 6.53 19.68
CA ILE A 395 -1.92 5.71 18.64
C ILE A 395 -1.81 4.24 19.04
N LEU A 396 -0.62 3.79 19.46
CA LEU A 396 -0.38 2.45 19.99
C LEU A 396 -1.22 2.15 21.24
N ALA A 397 -1.36 3.11 22.15
CA ALA A 397 -2.23 2.99 23.32
C ALA A 397 -3.71 2.87 22.92
N THR A 398 -4.16 3.76 22.02
CA THR A 398 -5.52 3.71 21.46
C THR A 398 -5.80 2.37 20.78
N ALA A 399 -4.82 1.83 20.03
CA ALA A 399 -4.90 0.53 19.37
C ALA A 399 -5.12 -0.66 20.31
N VAL A 400 -4.77 -0.54 21.60
CA VAL A 400 -5.05 -1.55 22.63
C VAL A 400 -6.45 -1.35 23.22
N VAL A 401 -6.83 -0.10 23.51
CA VAL A 401 -8.11 0.20 24.17
C VAL A 401 -9.30 -0.10 23.25
N VAL A 402 -9.20 0.19 21.96
CA VAL A 402 -10.34 0.08 21.03
C VAL A 402 -10.19 -1.00 19.97
N GLU A 403 -9.43 -2.06 20.28
CA GLU A 403 -9.14 -3.24 19.43
C GLU A 403 -10.41 -3.97 18.97
N THR A 404 -11.11 -3.34 18.03
CA THR A 404 -12.41 -3.70 17.52
C THR A 404 -12.31 -3.80 16.01
N ILE A 405 -12.70 -4.96 15.50
CA ILE A 405 -12.73 -5.28 14.07
C ILE A 405 -13.96 -4.69 13.35
N GLY A 406 -14.75 -3.85 14.03
CA GLY A 406 -15.92 -3.12 13.51
C GLY A 406 -15.69 -1.60 13.53
N ARG A 407 -16.77 -0.82 13.59
CA ARG A 407 -16.71 0.66 13.52
C ARG A 407 -16.38 1.34 14.84
N TYR A 408 -17.13 0.98 15.89
CA TYR A 408 -17.00 1.41 17.28
C TYR A 408 -17.90 0.50 18.18
N PRO A 409 -17.68 0.42 19.51
CA PRO A 409 -18.40 -0.53 20.37
C PRO A 409 -19.92 -0.35 20.44
N GLU A 410 -20.40 0.89 20.35
CA GLU A 410 -21.82 1.27 20.46
C GLU A 410 -22.60 1.14 19.14
N ASP A 411 -21.97 0.55 18.10
CA ASP A 411 -22.54 0.47 16.77
C ASP A 411 -23.84 -0.37 16.72
N THR A 412 -24.89 0.19 16.11
CA THR A 412 -26.18 -0.49 15.84
C THR A 412 -26.43 -0.73 14.35
N TYR A 413 -25.51 -0.31 13.49
CA TYR A 413 -25.58 -0.50 12.05
C TYR A 413 -25.11 -1.92 11.67
N ASN A 414 -26.06 -2.83 11.68
CA ASN A 414 -25.97 -4.11 11.00
C ASN A 414 -26.14 -4.01 9.48
N GLY A 415 -26.23 -2.81 8.89
CA GLY A 415 -26.62 -2.53 7.49
C GLY A 415 -27.90 -1.72 7.28
N ASN A 416 -28.77 -1.60 8.29
CA ASN A 416 -29.97 -0.73 8.22
C ASN A 416 -30.34 -0.05 9.56
N ARG A 417 -29.36 0.14 10.46
CA ARG A 417 -29.49 0.77 11.80
C ARG A 417 -30.48 0.10 12.77
N ASN A 418 -30.92 -1.12 12.49
CA ASN A 418 -31.94 -1.84 13.28
C ASN A 418 -31.37 -3.09 13.99
N GLY A 419 -30.19 -2.99 14.62
CA GLY A 419 -29.60 -4.15 15.32
C GLY A 419 -28.33 -3.84 16.11
N GLN A 420 -27.43 -4.81 16.13
CA GLN A 420 -26.08 -4.68 16.69
C GLN A 420 -25.08 -4.60 15.53
N GLY A 421 -24.06 -3.76 15.66
CA GLY A 421 -23.00 -3.59 14.69
C GLY A 421 -22.23 -4.89 14.42
N ASN A 422 -21.76 -5.02 13.19
CA ASN A 422 -20.90 -6.12 12.76
C ASN A 422 -19.43 -5.69 12.71
N PRO A 423 -18.51 -6.66 12.65
CA PRO A 423 -17.19 -6.47 12.06
C PRO A 423 -17.20 -5.98 10.61
N TRP A 424 -16.17 -5.23 10.23
CA TRP A 424 -15.96 -4.64 8.90
C TRP A 424 -14.60 -5.05 8.35
N TYR A 425 -14.54 -5.41 7.07
CA TYR A 425 -13.29 -5.81 6.42
C TYR A 425 -12.25 -4.69 6.42
N LEU A 426 -12.65 -3.48 6.05
CA LEU A 426 -11.76 -2.32 6.00
C LEU A 426 -11.21 -1.93 7.40
N ALA A 427 -12.01 -2.11 8.46
CA ALA A 427 -11.54 -1.88 9.83
C ALA A 427 -10.53 -2.96 10.25
N THR A 428 -10.84 -4.23 9.96
CA THR A 428 -9.95 -5.37 10.25
C THR A 428 -8.60 -5.22 9.53
N ASN A 429 -8.60 -4.84 8.24
CA ASN A 429 -7.39 -4.58 7.47
C ASN A 429 -6.58 -3.40 8.01
N ALA A 430 -7.23 -2.34 8.49
CA ALA A 430 -6.54 -1.16 9.02
C ALA A 430 -5.70 -1.44 10.27
N TYR A 431 -6.13 -2.39 11.12
CA TYR A 431 -5.33 -2.86 12.26
C TYR A 431 -4.03 -3.54 11.80
N ALA A 432 -4.12 -4.42 10.79
CA ALA A 432 -2.93 -5.06 10.21
C ALA A 432 -1.99 -4.01 9.60
N GLU A 433 -2.52 -3.08 8.79
CA GLU A 433 -1.72 -2.01 8.19
C GLU A 433 -1.02 -1.15 9.25
N LEU A 434 -1.71 -0.77 10.33
CA LEU A 434 -1.14 0.04 11.41
C LEU A 434 0.08 -0.65 12.02
N TYR A 435 -0.05 -1.92 12.39
CA TYR A 435 1.02 -2.66 13.07
C TYR A 435 2.25 -2.80 12.16
N TYR A 436 2.04 -3.11 10.87
CA TYR A 436 3.12 -3.17 9.89
C TYR A 436 3.77 -1.80 9.62
N ARG A 437 3.00 -0.72 9.64
CA ARG A 437 3.54 0.64 9.51
C ARG A 437 4.30 1.10 10.76
N ALA A 438 3.85 0.74 11.96
CA ALA A 438 4.59 0.97 13.18
C ALA A 438 5.96 0.27 13.14
N ILE A 439 6.00 -1.01 12.74
CA ILE A 439 7.25 -1.75 12.48
C ILE A 439 8.14 -1.02 11.47
N LYS A 440 7.57 -0.57 10.34
CA LYS A 440 8.33 0.16 9.30
C LYS A 440 8.94 1.45 9.84
N GLU A 441 8.17 2.24 10.60
CA GLU A 441 8.66 3.50 11.16
C GLU A 441 9.68 3.30 12.29
N TRP A 442 9.54 2.27 13.15
CA TRP A 442 10.60 1.91 14.11
C TRP A 442 11.88 1.45 13.42
N THR A 443 11.76 0.70 12.31
CA THR A 443 12.89 0.26 11.50
C THR A 443 13.61 1.46 10.87
N LEU A 444 12.87 2.41 10.31
CA LEU A 444 13.42 3.66 9.75
C LEU A 444 14.03 4.58 10.81
N ALA A 445 13.49 4.57 12.04
CA ALA A 445 14.04 5.32 13.17
C ALA A 445 15.26 4.66 13.83
N GLY A 446 15.63 3.44 13.44
CA GLY A 446 16.74 2.67 14.02
C GLY A 446 16.48 2.08 15.41
N GLN A 447 15.40 2.48 16.10
CA GLN A 447 14.97 1.94 17.38
C GLN A 447 13.53 2.35 17.74
N VAL A 448 12.99 1.74 18.80
CA VAL A 448 11.85 2.26 19.56
C VAL A 448 12.10 2.14 21.06
N THR A 449 11.67 3.15 21.81
CA THR A 449 11.69 3.18 23.28
C THR A 449 10.25 3.11 23.78
N VAL A 450 9.99 2.22 24.74
CA VAL A 450 8.68 2.08 25.40
C VAL A 450 8.46 3.22 26.39
N SER A 451 7.36 3.96 26.28
CA SER A 451 6.93 4.91 27.31
C SER A 451 5.81 4.32 28.16
N SER A 452 5.50 4.94 29.30
CA SER A 452 4.31 4.65 30.10
C SER A 452 3.00 4.65 29.27
N ILE A 453 2.92 5.42 28.19
CA ILE A 453 1.74 5.46 27.31
C ILE A 453 1.68 4.23 26.39
N SER A 454 2.80 3.85 25.74
CA SER A 454 2.83 2.70 24.82
C SER A 454 3.07 1.34 25.51
N LEU A 455 3.41 1.33 26.79
CA LEU A 455 3.66 0.10 27.57
C LEU A 455 2.56 -0.98 27.44
N PRO A 456 1.24 -0.65 27.47
CA PRO A 456 0.19 -1.66 27.29
C PRO A 456 0.25 -2.35 25.90
N PHE A 457 0.67 -1.62 24.86
CA PHE A 457 0.85 -2.18 23.52
C PHE A 457 2.04 -3.15 23.49
N PHE A 458 3.19 -2.74 24.00
CA PHE A 458 4.38 -3.59 24.00
C PHE A 458 4.19 -4.86 24.83
N LYS A 459 3.46 -4.78 25.96
CA LYS A 459 3.14 -5.96 26.79
C LYS A 459 2.30 -7.04 26.09
N LYS A 460 1.64 -6.75 24.97
CA LYS A 460 0.99 -7.77 24.13
C LYS A 460 1.98 -8.68 23.37
N PHE A 461 3.21 -8.21 23.19
CA PHE A 461 4.22 -8.83 22.30
C PHE A 461 5.53 -9.17 23.01
N ASP A 462 5.82 -8.49 24.12
CA ASP A 462 6.86 -8.80 25.08
C ASP A 462 6.34 -8.50 26.50
N MET A 463 6.02 -9.54 27.27
CA MET A 463 5.48 -9.38 28.63
C MET A 463 6.51 -8.81 29.62
N ALA A 464 7.81 -8.88 29.30
CA ALA A 464 8.89 -8.31 30.12
C ALA A 464 9.13 -6.82 29.80
N ALA A 465 8.45 -6.25 28.80
CA ALA A 465 8.54 -4.84 28.48
C ALA A 465 8.20 -3.95 29.71
N ALA A 466 9.04 -2.96 29.94
CA ALA A 466 8.89 -1.92 30.95
C ALA A 466 9.02 -0.53 30.31
N GLU A 467 8.61 0.52 31.02
CA GLU A 467 8.93 1.89 30.61
C GLU A 467 10.45 2.07 30.55
N GLY A 468 10.94 2.72 29.48
CA GLY A 468 12.37 2.88 29.20
C GLY A 468 13.01 1.69 28.45
N THR A 469 12.32 0.57 28.23
CA THR A 469 12.85 -0.52 27.38
C THR A 469 13.14 -0.02 25.96
N VAL A 470 14.35 -0.26 25.45
CA VAL A 470 14.77 0.15 24.09
C VAL A 470 14.97 -1.09 23.22
N TYR A 471 14.19 -1.18 22.14
CA TYR A 471 14.40 -2.16 21.08
C TYR A 471 15.17 -1.48 19.95
N LYS A 472 16.43 -1.86 19.74
CA LYS A 472 17.33 -1.29 18.71
C LYS A 472 17.42 -2.19 17.48
N VAL A 473 17.31 -1.63 16.28
CA VAL A 473 17.44 -2.36 15.00
C VAL A 473 18.77 -3.13 14.95
N GLY A 474 18.72 -4.36 14.44
CA GLY A 474 19.86 -5.28 14.39
C GLY A 474 20.07 -6.12 15.66
N THR A 475 19.31 -5.87 16.74
CA THR A 475 19.34 -6.72 17.94
C THR A 475 18.32 -7.86 17.88
N ALA A 476 18.62 -8.98 18.54
CA ALA A 476 17.68 -10.10 18.69
C ALA A 476 16.37 -9.68 19.37
N ALA A 477 16.43 -8.74 20.34
CA ALA A 477 15.26 -8.20 21.03
C ALA A 477 14.32 -7.45 20.07
N PHE A 478 14.85 -6.57 19.21
CA PHE A 478 14.06 -5.87 18.20
C PHE A 478 13.46 -6.83 17.16
N ASN A 479 14.25 -7.81 16.71
CA ASN A 479 13.78 -8.79 15.72
C ASN A 479 12.65 -9.67 16.30
N THR A 480 12.78 -10.10 17.56
CA THR A 480 11.73 -10.87 18.26
C THR A 480 10.48 -10.03 18.49
N MET A 481 10.62 -8.80 19.01
CA MET A 481 9.50 -7.88 19.23
C MET A 481 8.74 -7.58 17.93
N THR A 482 9.45 -7.21 16.86
CA THR A 482 8.80 -6.87 15.58
C THR A 482 8.19 -8.08 14.89
N GLN A 483 8.77 -9.28 15.01
CA GLN A 483 8.14 -10.52 14.55
C GLN A 483 6.87 -10.84 15.36
N ASN A 484 6.86 -10.63 16.68
CA ASN A 484 5.66 -10.82 17.51
C ASN A 484 4.54 -9.82 17.14
N VAL A 485 4.88 -8.55 16.88
CA VAL A 485 3.94 -7.54 16.37
C VAL A 485 3.40 -7.93 14.99
N ALA A 486 4.25 -8.44 14.09
CA ALA A 486 3.84 -8.93 12.77
C ALA A 486 2.91 -10.15 12.85
N LEU A 487 3.17 -11.08 13.76
CA LEU A 487 2.27 -12.20 14.06
C LEU A 487 0.94 -11.73 14.67
N GLY A 488 0.95 -10.62 15.42
CA GLY A 488 -0.27 -9.91 15.84
C GLY A 488 -1.06 -9.35 14.67
N ALA A 489 -0.39 -8.64 13.76
CA ALA A 489 -0.98 -8.10 12.53
C ALA A 489 -1.60 -9.18 11.65
N ASP A 490 -0.93 -10.33 11.52
CA ASP A 490 -1.40 -11.48 10.74
C ASP A 490 -2.63 -12.17 11.33
N LYS A 491 -2.97 -11.99 12.61
CA LYS A 491 -4.25 -12.46 13.16
C LYS A 491 -5.42 -11.73 12.52
N PHE A 492 -5.33 -10.41 12.34
CA PHE A 492 -6.36 -9.63 11.62
C PHE A 492 -6.49 -10.06 10.16
N LEU A 493 -5.35 -10.27 9.48
CA LEU A 493 -5.36 -10.77 8.10
C LEU A 493 -5.90 -12.20 8.00
N SER A 494 -5.67 -13.05 9.00
CA SER A 494 -6.28 -14.38 9.10
C SER A 494 -7.80 -14.30 9.31
N THR A 495 -8.29 -13.32 10.08
CA THR A 495 -9.73 -13.04 10.22
C THR A 495 -10.34 -12.66 8.87
N VAL A 496 -9.71 -11.76 8.11
CA VAL A 496 -10.16 -11.39 6.76
C VAL A 496 -10.16 -12.60 5.82
N LYS A 497 -9.07 -13.38 5.81
CA LYS A 497 -8.96 -14.63 5.03
C LYS A 497 -10.08 -15.63 5.32
N ASN A 498 -10.52 -15.72 6.58
CA ASN A 498 -11.49 -16.72 7.01
C ASN A 498 -12.94 -16.36 6.63
N TYR A 499 -13.26 -15.07 6.49
CA TYR A 499 -14.62 -14.59 6.28
C TYR A 499 -14.88 -14.05 4.86
N ALA A 500 -13.83 -13.60 4.16
CA ALA A 500 -13.91 -13.28 2.74
C ALA A 500 -14.44 -14.47 1.94
N LEU A 501 -15.17 -14.19 0.87
CA LEU A 501 -15.73 -15.26 0.02
C LEU A 501 -14.61 -16.03 -0.68
N THR A 502 -14.88 -17.27 -1.10
CA THR A 502 -13.88 -18.17 -1.71
C THR A 502 -13.27 -17.64 -3.01
N ASN A 503 -13.93 -16.71 -3.69
CA ASN A 503 -13.43 -15.97 -4.86
C ASN A 503 -12.63 -14.71 -4.49
N GLY A 504 -12.38 -14.45 -3.21
CA GLY A 504 -11.71 -13.26 -2.68
C GLY A 504 -12.59 -12.00 -2.63
N SER A 505 -13.91 -12.10 -2.86
CA SER A 505 -14.85 -11.00 -2.70
C SER A 505 -14.96 -10.57 -1.23
N MET A 506 -14.95 -9.26 -0.98
CA MET A 506 -15.11 -8.67 0.35
C MET A 506 -16.23 -7.63 0.35
N SER A 507 -17.32 -7.93 1.07
CA SER A 507 -18.40 -6.97 1.29
C SER A 507 -17.97 -5.82 2.21
N GLU A 508 -18.93 -4.99 2.62
CA GLU A 508 -18.77 -4.01 3.69
C GLU A 508 -18.51 -4.70 5.05
N GLN A 509 -19.33 -5.69 5.39
CA GLN A 509 -19.39 -6.32 6.71
C GLN A 509 -19.27 -7.84 6.63
N TYR A 510 -18.98 -8.46 7.78
CA TYR A 510 -19.21 -9.89 8.01
C TYR A 510 -19.96 -10.10 9.32
N GLU A 511 -20.98 -10.97 9.33
CA GLU A 511 -21.91 -11.12 10.45
C GLU A 511 -21.20 -11.48 11.76
N ARG A 512 -21.47 -10.73 12.84
CA ARG A 512 -20.83 -10.90 14.15
C ARG A 512 -20.94 -12.31 14.76
N GLY A 513 -21.99 -13.06 14.39
CA GLY A 513 -22.25 -14.41 14.92
C GLY A 513 -21.88 -15.55 13.97
N SER A 514 -22.03 -15.37 12.65
CA SER A 514 -21.83 -16.43 11.66
C SER A 514 -20.54 -16.29 10.83
N GLY A 515 -19.94 -15.11 10.82
CA GLY A 515 -18.80 -14.78 9.96
C GLY A 515 -19.14 -14.60 8.48
N LYS A 516 -20.40 -14.73 8.07
CA LYS A 516 -20.79 -14.62 6.66
C LYS A 516 -20.66 -13.17 6.17
N SER A 517 -20.03 -12.99 5.00
CA SER A 517 -20.02 -11.70 4.29
C SER A 517 -21.44 -11.17 4.07
N THR A 518 -21.67 -9.90 4.35
CA THR A 518 -23.01 -9.28 4.31
C THR A 518 -22.96 -7.79 3.93
N ARG A 519 -24.11 -7.25 3.54
CA ARG A 519 -24.32 -5.89 3.01
C ARG A 519 -23.57 -5.64 1.70
N ALA A 520 -23.22 -4.38 1.41
CA ALA A 520 -22.74 -3.94 0.10
C ALA A 520 -21.58 -4.84 -0.37
N ARG A 521 -21.79 -5.54 -1.48
CA ARG A 521 -20.87 -6.59 -1.95
C ARG A 521 -19.70 -5.96 -2.70
N ASP A 522 -18.51 -6.54 -2.60
CA ASP A 522 -17.31 -6.05 -3.29
C ASP A 522 -17.10 -4.56 -3.01
N LEU A 523 -17.14 -4.17 -1.73
CA LEU A 523 -17.05 -2.78 -1.32
C LEU A 523 -15.65 -2.26 -1.67
N THR A 524 -15.58 -1.22 -2.49
CA THR A 524 -14.32 -0.71 -3.07
C THR A 524 -13.30 -0.32 -1.98
N TRP A 525 -13.78 0.17 -0.84
CA TRP A 525 -12.94 0.48 0.31
C TRP A 525 -12.43 -0.76 1.06
N SER A 526 -13.21 -1.84 1.17
CA SER A 526 -12.73 -3.13 1.73
C SER A 526 -11.54 -3.67 0.93
N HIS A 527 -11.62 -3.59 -0.40
CA HIS A 527 -10.52 -3.97 -1.29
C HIS A 527 -9.32 -3.01 -1.19
N ALA A 528 -9.54 -1.70 -1.25
CA ALA A 528 -8.46 -0.70 -1.11
C ALA A 528 -7.69 -0.84 0.23
N ALA A 529 -8.40 -1.09 1.34
CA ALA A 529 -7.81 -1.29 2.66
C ALA A 529 -7.01 -2.60 2.76
N LEU A 530 -7.39 -3.66 2.04
CA LEU A 530 -6.56 -4.86 1.97
C LEU A 530 -5.28 -4.62 1.15
N ILE A 531 -5.36 -3.86 0.05
CA ILE A 531 -4.17 -3.54 -0.75
C ILE A 531 -3.19 -2.70 0.10
N SER A 532 -3.65 -1.69 0.86
CA SER A 532 -2.76 -0.93 1.75
C SER A 532 -2.12 -1.82 2.84
N ALA A 533 -2.90 -2.73 3.45
CA ALA A 533 -2.39 -3.68 4.43
C ALA A 533 -1.38 -4.69 3.84
N ALA A 534 -1.63 -5.20 2.63
CA ALA A 534 -0.71 -6.08 1.90
C ALA A 534 0.64 -5.40 1.63
N ARG A 535 0.59 -4.15 1.18
CA ARG A 535 1.77 -3.33 0.88
C ARG A 535 2.54 -2.96 2.15
N ALA A 536 1.84 -2.66 3.26
CA ALA A 536 2.47 -2.49 4.57
C ALA A 536 3.16 -3.78 5.05
N LYS A 537 2.52 -4.94 4.93
CA LYS A 537 3.10 -6.25 5.26
C LYS A 537 4.33 -6.60 4.40
N ALA A 538 4.36 -6.15 3.14
CA ALA A 538 5.53 -6.26 2.28
C ALA A 538 6.68 -5.28 2.64
N GLY A 539 6.57 -4.53 3.74
CA GLY A 539 7.56 -3.53 4.16
C GLY A 539 7.60 -2.28 3.27
N ALA A 540 6.61 -2.11 2.38
CA ALA A 540 6.48 -1.02 1.42
C ALA A 540 5.07 -0.38 1.50
N PRO A 541 4.64 0.12 2.68
CA PRO A 541 3.37 0.83 2.83
C PRO A 541 3.33 2.07 1.94
N PHE A 542 2.13 2.50 1.59
CA PHE A 542 1.92 3.74 0.86
C PHE A 542 2.36 4.96 1.70
N THR A 543 3.01 5.95 1.08
CA THR A 543 3.57 7.17 1.73
C THR A 543 2.91 8.46 1.23
#